data_AF-A0A5E4SGM3-F1
#
_entry.id   AF-A0A5E4SGM3-F1
#
_cell.length_a   1.000
_cell.length_b   1.000
_cell.length_c   1.000
_cell.angle_alpha   90.00
_cell.angle_beta   90.00
_cell.angle_gamma   90.00
#
_symmetry.space_group_name_H-M   'P 1'
#
loop_
_entity.id
_entity.type
_entity.pdbx_description
1 polymer ?
#
loop_
_entity_poly.entity_id
_entity_poly.type
_entity_poly.pdbx_seq_one_letter_code
_entity_poly.pdbx_strand_id
1 'polypeptide(L)' 'MKLSVSVDHAAIEAAKDAFVKAASRAVTVIVADEKPTLCIGCGAVRQPNGEMPCDH' A
#
# COMPACT_ATOMS: atom_id res chain seq x y z
N MET A 1 -25.56 35.52 8.44
CA MET A 1 -26.42 34.56 7.71
C MET A 1 -25.75 33.19 7.80
N LYS A 2 -26.37 32.18 8.41
CA LYS A 2 -25.80 30.82 8.53
C LYS A 2 -26.60 29.88 7.63
N LEU A 3 -25.92 29.24 6.70
CA LEU A 3 -26.48 28.19 5.86
C LEU A 3 -26.20 26.85 6.56
N SER A 4 -27.25 26.08 6.83
CA SER A 4 -27.12 24.72 7.36
C SER A 4 -27.58 23.73 6.30
N VAL A 5 -26.68 22.83 5.90
CA VAL A 5 -26.96 21.76 4.94
C VAL A 5 -27.00 20.45 5.71
N SER A 6 -28.10 19.72 5.63
CA SER A 6 -28.25 18.38 6.17
C SER A 6 -28.04 17.37 5.05
N VAL A 7 -27.07 16.48 5.22
CA VAL A 7 -26.81 15.36 4.31
C VAL A 7 -27.31 14.08 4.96
N ASP A 8 -28.01 13.25 4.18
CA ASP A 8 -28.51 11.97 4.64
C ASP A 8 -27.34 11.00 4.93
N HIS A 9 -27.37 10.36 6.09
CA HIS A 9 -26.33 9.43 6.51
C HIS A 9 -26.20 8.23 5.56
N ALA A 10 -27.30 7.77 4.96
CA ALA A 10 -27.27 6.69 3.98
C ALA A 10 -26.51 7.08 2.70
N ALA A 11 -26.59 8.36 2.30
CA ALA A 11 -25.86 8.87 1.14
C ALA A 11 -24.34 8.90 1.41
N ILE A 12 -23.93 9.21 2.64
CA ILE A 12 -22.52 9.18 3.07
C ILE A 12 -21.96 7.76 2.99
N GLU A 13 -22.69 6.78 3.53
CA GLU A 13 -22.25 5.38 3.50
C GLU A 13 -22.18 4.82 2.07
N ALA A 14 -23.18 5.14 1.22
CA ALA A 14 -23.15 4.74 -0.19
C ALA A 14 -21.95 5.33 -0.95
N ALA A 15 -21.60 6.60 -0.67
CA ALA A 15 -20.43 7.25 -1.26
C ALA A 15 -19.11 6.60 -0.77
N LYS A 16 -19.03 6.23 0.51
CA LYS A 16 -17.88 5.54 1.10
C LYS A 16 -17.65 4.18 0.44
N ASP A 17 -18.72 3.39 0.29
CA ASP A 17 -18.66 2.08 -0.36
C ASP A 17 -18.24 2.17 -1.83
N ALA A 18 -18.77 3.16 -2.56
CA ALA A 18 -18.38 3.42 -3.95
C ALA A 18 -16.89 3.79 -4.06
N PHE A 19 -16.40 4.64 -3.14
CA PHE A 19 -14.99 5.02 -3.08
C PHE A 19 -14.08 3.81 -2.78
N VAL A 20 -14.42 2.97 -1.80
CA VAL A 20 -13.62 1.78 -1.46
C VAL A 20 -13.59 0.79 -2.64
N LYS A 21 -14.72 0.56 -3.31
CA LYS A 21 -14.80 -0.28 -4.51
C LYS A 21 -13.99 0.28 -5.69
N ALA A 22 -13.91 1.60 -5.82
CA ALA A 22 -13.10 2.25 -6.85
C ALA A 22 -11.61 2.23 -6.51
N ALA A 23 -11.25 2.50 -5.24
CA ALA A 23 -9.88 2.50 -4.76
C ALA A 23 -9.25 1.11 -4.82
N SER A 24 -10.00 0.06 -4.48
CA SER A 24 -9.52 -1.33 -4.61
C SER A 24 -9.23 -1.74 -6.06
N ARG A 25 -9.90 -1.11 -7.03
CA ARG A 25 -9.60 -1.28 -8.47
C ARG A 25 -8.39 -0.47 -8.94
N ALA A 26 -8.04 0.60 -8.24
CA ALA A 26 -6.92 1.48 -8.60
C ALA A 26 -5.59 1.03 -7.98
N VAL A 27 -5.60 0.25 -6.91
CA VAL A 27 -4.39 -0.22 -6.23
C VAL A 27 -4.04 -1.63 -6.68
N THR A 28 -3.18 -1.73 -7.69
CA THR A 28 -2.49 -2.99 -7.99
C THR A 28 -1.29 -3.11 -7.06
N VAL A 29 -1.42 -3.91 -5.99
CA VAL A 29 -0.27 -4.26 -5.14
C VAL A 29 0.57 -5.29 -5.90
N ILE A 30 1.60 -4.82 -6.60
CA ILE A 30 2.62 -5.69 -7.15
C ILE A 30 3.55 -6.06 -6.00
N VAL A 31 3.36 -7.23 -5.41
CA VAL A 31 4.37 -7.84 -4.55
C VAL A 31 5.46 -8.34 -5.50
N ALA A 32 6.41 -7.47 -5.81
CA ALA A 32 7.62 -7.92 -6.49
C ALA A 32 8.38 -8.80 -5.50
N ASP A 33 8.71 -10.03 -5.90
CA ASP A 33 9.68 -10.91 -5.22
C ASP A 33 11.10 -10.32 -5.35
N GLU A 34 11.26 -9.05 -4.96
CA GLU A 34 12.55 -8.39 -4.89
C GLU A 34 13.30 -9.03 -3.73
N LYS A 35 14.25 -9.90 -4.08
CA LYS A 35 15.25 -10.38 -3.13
C LYS A 35 15.83 -9.15 -2.41
N PRO A 36 15.77 -9.10 -1.07
CA PRO A 36 16.15 -7.90 -0.34
C PRO A 36 17.58 -7.50 -0.69
N THR A 37 17.77 -6.22 -0.99
CA THR A 37 19.06 -5.61 -1.33
C THR A 37 20.01 -5.61 -0.13
N LEU A 38 19.47 -5.62 1.08
CA LEU A 38 20.23 -5.57 2.33
C LEU A 38 19.73 -6.63 3.31
N CYS A 39 20.67 -7.35 3.93
CA CYS A 39 20.39 -8.29 5.00
C CYS A 39 20.13 -7.54 6.30
N ILE A 40 18.93 -7.68 6.86
CA ILE A 40 18.51 -6.99 8.10
C ILE A 40 19.36 -7.41 9.30
N GLY A 41 19.84 -8.66 9.35
CA GLY A 41 20.59 -9.20 10.49
C GLY A 41 22.02 -8.66 10.62
N CYS A 42 22.69 -8.30 9.53
CA CYS A 42 24.10 -7.89 9.55
C CYS A 42 24.42 -6.63 8.73
N GLY A 43 23.46 -6.10 7.98
CA GLY A 43 23.68 -4.98 7.08
C GLY A 43 24.42 -5.31 5.78
N ALA A 44 24.70 -6.59 5.50
CA ALA A 44 25.33 -6.99 4.25
C ALA A 44 24.49 -6.60 3.03
N VAL A 45 25.16 -6.07 1.99
CA VAL A 45 24.52 -5.66 0.74
C VAL A 45 24.68 -6.76 -0.30
N ARG A 46 23.60 -7.05 -1.03
CA ARG A 46 23.59 -8.02 -2.12
C ARG A 46 24.52 -7.55 -3.24
N GLN A 47 25.41 -8.44 -3.68
CA GLN A 47 26.35 -8.17 -4.75
C GLN A 47 25.63 -8.04 -6.11
N PRO A 48 26.26 -7.40 -7.12
CA PRO A 48 25.68 -7.27 -8.46
C PRO A 48 25.39 -8.61 -9.15
N ASN A 49 26.10 -9.67 -8.75
CA ASN A 49 25.87 -11.04 -9.21
C ASN A 49 24.63 -11.71 -8.57
N GLY A 50 23.94 -11.03 -7.64
CA GLY A 50 22.77 -11.52 -6.93
C GLY A 50 23.07 -12.31 -5.64
N GLU A 51 24.33 -12.52 -5.29
CA GLU A 51 24.73 -13.22 -4.07
C GLU A 51 24.63 -12.31 -2.85
N MET A 52 24.22 -12.89 -1.72
CA MET A 52 24.25 -12.22 -0.42
C MET A 52 25.48 -12.74 0.33
N PRO A 53 26.44 -11.88 0.74
CA PRO A 53 27.69 -12.32 1.35
C PRO A 53 27.55 -12.68 2.84
N CYS A 54 26.37 -13.16 3.27
CA CYS A 54 26.09 -13.63 4.61
C CYS A 54 25.07 -14.78 4.57
N ASP A 55 25.18 -15.72 5.49
CA ASP A 55 24.48 -17.02 5.50
C ASP A 55 23.66 -17.30 6.77
N HIS A 56 23.33 -16.25 7.53
CA HIS A 56 22.48 -16.33 8.74
C HIS A 56 21.03 -15.95 8.51
#